data_AF-A0A2V5MWE3-F1
#
_entry.id   AF-A0A2V5MWE3-F1
#
_cell.length_a   1.000
_cell.length_b   1.000
_cell.length_c   1.000
_cell.angle_alpha   90.00
_cell.angle_beta   90.00
_cell.angle_gamma   90.00
#
_symmetry.space_group_name_H-M   'P 1'
#
loop_
_entity.id
_entity.type
_entity.pdbx_description
1 polymer ?
#
loop_
_entity_poly.entity_id
_entity_poly.type
_entity_poly.pdbx_seq_one_letter_code
_entity_poly.pdbx_strand_id
1 'polypeptide(L)'
;NEVNLTVVVPPPPEDVCALSGLTKLTDPAGDTSAILGIVPTPAPPGSDLLSFQIAQPYAADNIIRLAFTINTDNGESPQPIGSSWYVAMKIIKNGTTTYKGVHMTWNGTTPTFESYTPAPNGSGGVDGRFVTAGSEKPAEPSSGYATPFNKVVIVVKASDLGLNPGDTISGFVSGVSQTAGGVITGLYDQMPDSLAFTGSYTVNSNQVCRPNNAPTAVLTATPTSGTAPLAVKFDGSGSYDPDTAPPPDTIASYTFNFGDRSPLVTQSTPTISHTYSASGIYAAQLTVKDSRGLRSTNTAQVVITVRGKPPKKK
;
A
#
# COMPACT_ATOMS: atom_id res chain seq x y z
N ASN A 1 -3.90 14.30 -42.40
CA ASN A 1 -2.88 14.43 -41.35
C ASN A 1 -3.54 14.27 -39.99
N GLU A 2 -3.85 13.03 -39.61
CA GLU A 2 -4.21 12.74 -38.23
C GLU A 2 -2.91 12.48 -37.48
N VAL A 3 -2.51 13.43 -36.66
CA VAL A 3 -1.37 13.30 -35.77
C VAL A 3 -1.83 12.36 -34.66
N ASN A 4 -1.32 11.14 -34.67
CA ASN A 4 -1.57 10.15 -33.63
C ASN A 4 -0.89 10.67 -32.35
N LEU A 5 -1.60 11.51 -31.58
CA LEU A 5 -1.16 11.98 -30.28
C LEU A 5 -1.24 10.79 -29.32
N THR A 6 -0.10 10.17 -29.08
CA THR A 6 0.07 9.20 -27.99
C THR A 6 -0.23 9.95 -26.69
N VAL A 7 -1.43 9.75 -26.15
CA VAL A 7 -1.78 10.20 -24.81
C VAL A 7 -0.95 9.36 -23.86
N VAL A 8 0.17 9.92 -23.39
CA VAL A 8 0.95 9.31 -22.32
C VAL A 8 0.15 9.50 -21.04
N VAL A 9 -0.56 8.45 -20.64
CA VAL A 9 -1.26 8.42 -19.35
C VAL A 9 -0.18 8.54 -18.26
N PRO A 10 -0.25 9.55 -17.37
CA PRO A 10 0.73 9.68 -16.29
C PRO A 10 0.71 8.42 -15.42
N PRO A 11 1.86 8.00 -14.88
CA PRO A 11 1.92 6.82 -14.02
C PRO A 11 0.96 7.00 -12.83
N PRO A 12 0.32 5.92 -12.36
CA PRO A 12 -0.51 5.98 -11.16
C PRO A 12 0.29 6.58 -9.98
N PRO A 13 -0.36 7.33 -9.07
CA PRO A 13 0.28 7.78 -7.85
C PRO A 13 0.91 6.61 -7.09
N GLU A 14 2.10 6.82 -6.54
CA GLU A 14 2.76 5.83 -5.69
C GLU A 14 1.96 5.58 -4.41
N ASP A 15 1.88 4.32 -4.01
CA ASP A 15 1.11 3.88 -2.84
C ASP A 15 1.82 2.70 -2.20
N VAL A 16 2.24 2.85 -0.94
CA VAL A 16 2.87 1.79 -0.16
C VAL A 16 1.95 0.58 0.03
N CYS A 17 0.65 0.78 0.01
CA CYS A 17 -0.35 -0.27 0.21
C CYS A 17 -0.70 -1.04 -1.06
N ALA A 18 -0.25 -0.56 -2.23
CA ALA A 18 -0.42 -1.22 -3.51
C ALA A 18 0.91 -1.81 -4.01
N LEU A 19 0.87 -2.84 -4.87
CA LEU A 19 2.08 -3.50 -5.36
C LEU A 19 3.02 -2.62 -6.20
N SER A 20 2.52 -1.51 -6.76
CA SER A 20 3.36 -0.51 -7.40
C SER A 20 4.32 0.16 -6.39
N GLY A 21 3.93 0.21 -5.11
CA GLY A 21 4.80 0.65 -4.03
C GLY A 21 5.26 2.09 -4.14
N LEU A 22 6.33 2.36 -3.38
CA LEU A 22 7.09 3.60 -3.38
C LEU A 22 8.40 3.39 -4.13
N THR A 23 8.72 4.27 -5.08
CA THR A 23 10.00 4.21 -5.79
C THR A 23 11.13 4.60 -4.85
N LYS A 24 12.17 3.77 -4.80
CA LYS A 24 13.34 3.96 -3.93
C LYS A 24 14.63 4.15 -4.70
N LEU A 25 14.72 3.52 -5.87
CA LEU A 25 15.82 3.70 -6.81
C LEU A 25 15.23 3.89 -8.20
N THR A 26 15.91 4.68 -8.99
CA THR A 26 15.67 4.85 -10.43
C THR A 26 17.00 4.76 -11.12
N ASP A 27 17.02 4.20 -12.32
CA ASP A 27 18.08 4.42 -13.27
C ASP A 27 17.56 5.41 -14.33
N PRO A 28 17.94 6.70 -14.23
CA PRO A 28 17.54 7.70 -15.21
C PRO A 28 18.27 7.56 -16.55
N ALA A 29 19.43 6.90 -16.56
CA ALA A 29 20.22 6.71 -17.77
C ALA A 29 19.63 5.56 -18.62
N GLY A 30 19.02 4.57 -17.98
CA GLY A 30 18.47 3.37 -18.64
C GLY A 30 19.61 2.63 -19.34
N ASP A 31 20.74 2.52 -18.65
CA ASP A 31 21.97 2.00 -19.21
C ASP A 31 22.41 0.73 -18.49
N THR A 32 22.42 -0.38 -19.22
CA THR A 32 23.16 -1.54 -18.75
C THR A 32 24.65 -1.18 -18.55
N SER A 33 25.31 -1.82 -17.58
CA SER A 33 26.75 -1.72 -17.34
C SER A 33 27.62 -2.09 -18.57
N ALA A 34 27.01 -2.59 -19.64
CA ALA A 34 27.61 -2.79 -20.94
C ALA A 34 27.92 -1.45 -21.66
N ILE A 35 27.10 -0.41 -21.47
CA ILE A 35 27.36 0.97 -21.94
C ILE A 35 28.49 1.62 -21.13
N LEU A 36 28.61 1.26 -19.85
CA LEU A 36 29.73 1.65 -18.99
C LEU A 36 31.04 0.90 -19.30
N GLY A 37 31.03 -0.07 -20.22
CA GLY A 37 32.20 -0.84 -20.64
C GLY A 37 32.70 -1.88 -19.62
N ILE A 38 31.85 -2.27 -18.66
CA ILE A 38 32.22 -3.13 -17.53
C ILE A 38 31.98 -4.63 -17.84
N VAL A 39 31.16 -4.96 -18.86
CA VAL A 39 30.84 -6.35 -19.26
C VAL A 39 30.69 -6.47 -20.79
N PRO A 40 30.85 -7.68 -21.38
CA PRO A 40 30.68 -7.90 -22.82
C PRO A 40 29.25 -7.59 -23.29
N THR A 41 29.12 -6.83 -24.38
CA THR A 41 27.83 -6.45 -25.01
C THR A 41 27.34 -7.49 -26.03
N PRO A 42 26.01 -7.62 -26.24
CA PRO A 42 24.92 -6.98 -25.49
C PRO A 42 24.52 -7.78 -24.23
N ALA A 43 24.01 -7.09 -23.21
CA ALA A 43 23.39 -7.73 -22.05
C ALA A 43 22.08 -8.46 -22.46
N PRO A 44 21.69 -9.53 -21.76
CA PRO A 44 20.43 -10.23 -22.03
C PRO A 44 19.20 -9.31 -21.84
N PRO A 45 18.10 -9.50 -22.60
CA PRO A 45 16.85 -8.76 -22.39
C PRO A 45 16.35 -8.87 -20.95
N GLY A 46 15.82 -7.78 -20.39
CA GLY A 46 15.37 -7.74 -19.00
C GLY A 46 16.48 -7.46 -17.99
N SER A 47 17.72 -7.22 -18.46
CA SER A 47 18.85 -6.88 -17.59
C SER A 47 18.97 -5.39 -17.31
N ASP A 48 18.31 -4.53 -18.08
CA ASP A 48 18.32 -3.08 -17.89
C ASP A 48 17.33 -2.70 -16.81
N LEU A 49 17.81 -2.28 -15.65
CA LEU A 49 16.97 -1.88 -14.53
C LEU A 49 16.48 -0.46 -14.75
N LEU A 50 15.20 -0.22 -14.48
CA LEU A 50 14.61 1.12 -14.65
C LEU A 50 14.26 1.75 -13.30
N SER A 51 13.74 0.93 -12.38
CA SER A 51 13.42 1.37 -11.04
C SER A 51 13.27 0.20 -10.07
N PHE A 52 13.49 0.50 -8.79
CA PHE A 52 13.14 -0.37 -7.69
C PHE A 52 12.07 0.30 -6.82
N GLN A 53 11.01 -0.45 -6.54
CA GLN A 53 9.88 -0.05 -5.72
C GLN A 53 9.70 -1.00 -4.54
N ILE A 54 9.28 -0.46 -3.40
CA ILE A 54 8.90 -1.24 -2.21
C ILE A 54 7.46 -0.97 -1.82
N ALA A 55 6.71 -2.03 -1.57
CA ALA A 55 5.35 -1.99 -1.05
C ALA A 55 5.19 -2.85 0.20
N GLN A 56 4.16 -2.54 0.98
CA GLN A 56 3.73 -3.31 2.15
C GLN A 56 2.20 -3.41 2.16
N PRO A 57 1.61 -4.20 1.24
CA PRO A 57 0.18 -4.40 1.20
C PRO A 57 -0.32 -5.07 2.48
N TYR A 58 -1.57 -4.81 2.85
CA TYR A 58 -2.21 -5.47 3.99
C TYR A 58 -2.35 -6.97 3.76
N ALA A 59 -2.07 -7.74 4.81
CA ALA A 59 -2.34 -9.17 4.84
C ALA A 59 -3.31 -9.51 5.98
N ALA A 60 -4.37 -10.27 5.65
CA ALA A 60 -5.41 -10.65 6.61
C ALA A 60 -4.91 -11.61 7.71
N ASP A 61 -3.84 -12.37 7.45
CA ASP A 61 -3.16 -13.22 8.43
C ASP A 61 -2.26 -12.45 9.40
N ASN A 62 -2.22 -11.12 9.25
CA ASN A 62 -1.42 -10.19 10.05
C ASN A 62 0.10 -10.40 9.97
N ILE A 63 0.58 -11.18 9.00
CA ILE A 63 2.01 -11.32 8.71
C ILE A 63 2.43 -10.19 7.76
N ILE A 64 3.35 -9.36 8.22
CA ILE A 64 3.87 -8.24 7.43
C ILE A 64 4.71 -8.80 6.28
N ARG A 65 4.28 -8.48 5.06
CA ARG A 65 4.99 -8.81 3.82
C ARG A 65 5.49 -7.55 3.17
N LEU A 66 6.73 -7.59 2.69
CA LEU A 66 7.33 -6.57 1.87
C LEU A 66 7.41 -7.10 0.44
N ALA A 67 6.87 -6.34 -0.51
CA ALA A 67 6.98 -6.63 -1.93
C ALA A 67 8.04 -5.72 -2.53
N PHE A 68 9.03 -6.34 -3.16
CA PHE A 68 10.14 -5.71 -3.83
C PHE A 68 9.91 -5.86 -5.33
N THR A 69 9.65 -4.74 -6.00
CA THR A 69 9.37 -4.71 -7.43
C THR A 69 10.55 -4.09 -8.15
N ILE A 70 11.23 -4.88 -8.97
CA ILE A 70 12.30 -4.42 -9.85
C ILE A 70 11.68 -4.31 -11.25
N ASN A 71 11.57 -3.08 -11.76
CA ASN A 71 11.12 -2.83 -13.12
C ASN A 71 12.35 -2.82 -14.04
N THR A 72 12.24 -3.47 -15.19
CA THR A 72 13.32 -3.63 -16.17
C THR A 72 12.84 -3.26 -17.57
N ASP A 73 13.73 -3.30 -18.55
CA ASP A 73 13.35 -3.45 -19.95
C ASP A 73 12.59 -4.75 -20.20
N ASN A 74 12.06 -4.91 -21.42
CA ASN A 74 11.35 -6.14 -21.79
C ASN A 74 12.30 -7.33 -21.77
N GLY A 75 12.05 -8.28 -20.88
CA GLY A 75 12.86 -9.48 -20.75
C GLY A 75 12.35 -10.68 -21.52
N GLU A 76 12.94 -11.81 -21.17
CA GLU A 76 12.64 -13.11 -21.77
C GLU A 76 12.49 -14.21 -20.72
N SER A 77 11.92 -15.32 -21.15
CA SER A 77 11.82 -16.55 -20.36
C SER A 77 12.05 -17.74 -21.30
N PRO A 78 13.10 -18.54 -21.12
CA PRO A 78 14.03 -18.51 -19.99
C PRO A 78 15.10 -17.42 -20.06
N GLN A 79 15.63 -17.00 -18.91
CA GLN A 79 16.85 -16.20 -18.79
C GLN A 79 18.11 -17.10 -18.77
N PRO A 80 19.31 -16.57 -19.06
CA PRO A 80 20.55 -17.35 -18.95
C PRO A 80 20.74 -17.93 -17.55
N ILE A 81 21.11 -19.21 -17.47
CA ILE A 81 21.31 -19.90 -16.18
C ILE A 81 22.40 -19.17 -15.38
N GLY A 82 22.13 -18.91 -14.10
CA GLY A 82 22.99 -18.16 -13.18
C GLY A 82 22.74 -16.66 -13.17
N SER A 83 21.76 -16.15 -13.92
CA SER A 83 21.31 -14.76 -13.84
C SER A 83 20.52 -14.51 -12.57
N SER A 84 20.81 -13.40 -11.87
CA SER A 84 20.14 -13.01 -10.64
C SER A 84 19.80 -11.52 -10.63
N TRP A 85 18.53 -11.22 -10.37
CA TRP A 85 18.02 -9.87 -10.12
C TRP A 85 17.83 -9.71 -8.63
N TYR A 86 18.50 -8.75 -8.02
CA TYR A 86 18.51 -8.63 -6.57
C TYR A 86 18.29 -7.21 -6.08
N VAL A 87 17.84 -7.11 -4.84
CA VAL A 87 17.89 -5.90 -4.02
C VAL A 87 18.62 -6.24 -2.73
N ALA A 88 19.70 -5.54 -2.45
CA ALA A 88 20.36 -5.55 -1.15
C ALA A 88 19.91 -4.35 -0.31
N MET A 89 19.81 -4.57 0.99
CA MET A 89 19.33 -3.62 1.98
C MET A 89 20.36 -3.49 3.09
N LYS A 90 20.64 -2.24 3.46
CA LYS A 90 21.44 -1.90 4.65
C LYS A 90 20.51 -1.59 5.82
N ILE A 91 20.67 -2.28 6.94
CA ILE A 91 19.86 -2.10 8.14
C ILE A 91 20.79 -1.70 9.29
N ILE A 92 20.55 -0.53 9.89
CA ILE A 92 21.29 -0.03 11.04
C ILE A 92 20.40 -0.09 12.28
N LYS A 93 20.77 -0.91 13.26
CA LYS A 93 20.06 -1.05 14.54
C LYS A 93 21.04 -0.88 15.69
N ASN A 94 20.78 0.09 16.56
CA ASN A 94 21.63 0.38 17.73
C ASN A 94 23.12 0.53 17.39
N GLY A 95 23.43 1.16 16.24
CA GLY A 95 24.80 1.33 15.74
C GLY A 95 25.38 0.13 14.99
N THR A 96 24.72 -1.03 15.00
CA THR A 96 25.15 -2.23 14.27
C THR A 96 24.58 -2.23 12.86
N THR A 97 25.45 -2.36 11.87
CA THR A 97 25.05 -2.53 10.46
C THR A 97 24.91 -4.01 10.14
N THR A 98 23.80 -4.37 9.52
CA THR A 98 23.53 -5.70 8.95
C THR A 98 23.01 -5.54 7.53
N TYR A 99 23.19 -6.58 6.72
CA TYR A 99 22.72 -6.60 5.34
C TYR A 99 21.71 -7.72 5.14
N LYS A 100 20.69 -7.44 4.34
CA LYS A 100 19.69 -8.40 3.89
C LYS A 100 19.45 -8.21 2.41
N GLY A 101 18.97 -9.24 1.74
CA GLY A 101 18.69 -9.17 0.32
C GLY A 101 17.46 -9.97 -0.04
N VAL A 102 16.92 -9.65 -1.22
CA VAL A 102 15.97 -10.49 -1.93
C VAL A 102 16.49 -10.68 -3.35
N HIS A 103 16.26 -11.85 -3.94
CA HIS A 103 16.61 -12.10 -5.32
C HIS A 103 15.59 -12.97 -6.06
N MET A 104 15.55 -12.79 -7.37
CA MET A 104 15.12 -13.81 -8.31
C MET A 104 16.37 -14.38 -8.94
N THR A 105 16.52 -15.71 -8.98
CA THR A 105 17.67 -16.36 -9.61
C THR A 105 17.24 -17.45 -10.60
N TRP A 106 17.84 -17.45 -11.79
CA TRP A 106 17.60 -18.44 -12.83
C TRP A 106 18.58 -19.61 -12.75
N ASN A 107 18.40 -20.56 -11.83
CA ASN A 107 19.33 -21.69 -11.63
C ASN A 107 18.87 -23.01 -12.28
N GLY A 108 17.83 -22.99 -13.10
CA GLY A 108 17.25 -24.20 -13.71
C GLY A 108 16.23 -23.89 -14.79
N THR A 109 15.13 -24.65 -14.83
CA THR A 109 14.05 -24.46 -15.82
C THR A 109 13.11 -23.31 -15.47
N THR A 110 13.05 -22.92 -14.20
CA THR A 110 12.24 -21.81 -13.68
C THR A 110 13.05 -21.02 -12.66
N PRO A 111 12.77 -19.72 -12.47
CA PRO A 111 13.46 -18.93 -11.47
C PRO A 111 13.02 -19.31 -10.06
N THR A 112 13.93 -19.14 -9.10
CA THR A 112 13.62 -19.15 -7.67
C THR A 112 13.54 -17.73 -7.14
N PHE A 113 12.78 -17.53 -6.07
CA PHE A 113 12.57 -16.24 -5.41
C PHE A 113 12.83 -16.42 -3.92
N GLU A 114 13.75 -15.65 -3.36
CA GLU A 114 14.21 -15.86 -1.99
C GLU A 114 14.60 -14.54 -1.32
N SER A 115 14.50 -14.52 0.01
CA SER A 115 15.31 -13.59 0.84
C SER A 115 16.61 -14.27 1.25
N TYR A 116 17.65 -13.50 1.52
CA TYR A 116 18.95 -14.02 1.93
C TYR A 116 19.76 -13.00 2.73
N THR A 117 20.92 -13.43 3.24
CA THR A 117 21.93 -12.54 3.85
C THR A 117 23.09 -12.35 2.88
N PRO A 118 23.29 -11.13 2.33
CA PRO A 118 24.42 -10.84 1.46
C PRO A 118 25.76 -11.13 2.11
N ALA A 119 26.65 -11.80 1.38
CA ALA A 119 28.04 -12.03 1.77
C ALA A 119 28.94 -10.88 1.27
N PRO A 120 30.09 -10.64 1.93
CA PRO A 120 31.06 -9.67 1.45
C PRO A 120 31.78 -10.15 0.18
N ASN A 121 32.14 -9.19 -0.68
CA ASN A 121 33.06 -9.39 -1.78
C ASN A 121 34.52 -9.55 -1.27
N GLY A 122 35.46 -9.83 -2.17
CA GLY A 122 36.87 -10.05 -1.81
C GLY A 122 37.57 -8.86 -1.14
N SER A 123 37.02 -7.65 -1.24
CA SER A 123 37.49 -6.43 -0.57
C SER A 123 36.74 -6.14 0.74
N GLY A 124 35.81 -6.99 1.15
CA GLY A 124 34.99 -6.84 2.36
C GLY A 124 33.73 -5.98 2.19
N GLY A 125 33.49 -5.42 1.00
CA GLY A 125 32.28 -4.66 0.69
C GLY A 125 31.07 -5.57 0.49
N VAL A 126 29.87 -5.11 0.85
CA VAL A 126 28.63 -5.88 0.69
C VAL A 126 27.68 -5.10 -0.21
N ASP A 127 27.29 -5.67 -1.35
CA ASP A 127 26.47 -5.00 -2.38
C ASP A 127 25.32 -5.86 -2.91
N GLY A 128 25.15 -7.09 -2.40
CA GLY A 128 24.07 -8.00 -2.79
C GLY A 128 24.44 -9.11 -3.76
N ARG A 129 25.56 -8.99 -4.50
CA ARG A 129 25.92 -9.98 -5.52
C ARG A 129 26.24 -11.37 -4.95
N PHE A 130 26.68 -11.42 -3.71
CA PHE A 130 27.13 -12.66 -3.07
C PHE A 130 26.14 -13.07 -1.98
N VAL A 131 25.88 -14.37 -1.87
CA VAL A 131 24.95 -14.94 -0.89
C VAL A 131 25.74 -15.68 0.19
N THR A 132 25.41 -15.44 1.47
CA THR A 132 25.89 -16.29 2.57
C THR A 132 25.19 -17.64 2.45
N ALA A 133 25.93 -18.70 2.15
CA ALA A 133 25.37 -20.04 1.92
C ALA A 133 24.49 -20.53 3.09
N GLY A 134 23.29 -21.01 2.78
CA GLY A 134 22.32 -21.52 3.75
C GLY A 134 21.51 -20.43 4.47
N SER A 135 21.66 -19.17 4.06
CA SER A 135 20.86 -18.05 4.60
C SER A 135 19.57 -17.80 3.83
N GLU A 136 19.40 -18.47 2.70
CA GLU A 136 18.29 -18.34 1.78
C GLU A 136 16.99 -18.85 2.42
N LYS A 137 15.92 -18.10 2.21
CA LYS A 137 14.56 -18.47 2.62
C LYS A 137 13.61 -18.23 1.45
N PRO A 138 12.77 -19.23 1.08
CA PRO A 138 11.81 -19.08 0.00
C PRO A 138 10.92 -17.85 0.18
N ALA A 139 10.71 -17.11 -0.91
CA ALA A 139 9.75 -16.02 -0.96
C ALA A 139 8.31 -16.56 -1.01
N GLU A 140 7.34 -15.66 -0.81
CA GLU A 140 5.92 -15.98 -0.87
C GLU A 140 5.52 -16.38 -2.31
N PRO A 141 4.52 -17.27 -2.48
CA PRO A 141 4.06 -17.73 -3.80
C PRO A 141 3.51 -16.62 -4.72
N SER A 142 3.25 -15.43 -4.20
CA SER A 142 2.86 -14.25 -4.98
C SER A 142 4.04 -13.55 -5.66
N SER A 143 5.26 -14.02 -5.42
CA SER A 143 6.45 -13.58 -6.17
C SER A 143 6.39 -14.09 -7.60
N GLY A 144 6.96 -13.36 -8.54
CA GLY A 144 6.93 -13.77 -9.94
C GLY A 144 7.66 -12.84 -10.90
N TYR A 145 7.80 -13.34 -12.12
CA TYR A 145 8.35 -12.62 -13.26
C TYR A 145 7.35 -12.76 -14.41
N ALA A 146 6.42 -11.80 -14.46
CA ALA A 146 5.24 -11.90 -15.33
C ALA A 146 5.52 -11.29 -16.71
N THR A 147 4.90 -11.84 -17.76
CA THR A 147 4.93 -11.28 -19.12
C THR A 147 4.50 -9.81 -19.10
N PRO A 148 5.23 -8.90 -19.77
CA PRO A 148 6.27 -9.13 -20.79
C PRO A 148 7.69 -9.30 -20.22
N PHE A 149 7.83 -9.83 -19.01
CA PHE A 149 9.11 -10.09 -18.35
C PHE A 149 9.90 -8.81 -18.09
N ASN A 150 9.19 -7.72 -17.81
CA ASN A 150 9.76 -6.41 -17.50
C ASN A 150 9.63 -6.02 -16.02
N LYS A 151 9.26 -7.00 -15.18
CA LYS A 151 8.93 -6.78 -13.78
C LYS A 151 9.17 -8.04 -12.96
N VAL A 152 10.15 -7.98 -12.06
CA VAL A 152 10.39 -8.98 -11.03
C VAL A 152 9.72 -8.52 -9.74
N VAL A 153 8.77 -9.29 -9.23
CA VAL A 153 8.14 -9.05 -7.93
C VAL A 153 8.60 -10.12 -6.96
N ILE A 154 9.24 -9.72 -5.86
CA ILE A 154 9.70 -10.63 -4.80
C ILE A 154 8.99 -10.25 -3.51
N VAL A 155 8.16 -11.14 -2.99
CA VAL A 155 7.37 -10.89 -1.78
C VAL A 155 7.92 -11.75 -0.65
N VAL A 156 8.37 -11.14 0.44
CA VAL A 156 8.94 -11.87 1.59
C VAL A 156 8.34 -11.37 2.90
N LYS A 157 8.36 -12.21 3.93
CA LYS A 157 7.97 -11.77 5.28
C LYS A 157 9.02 -10.82 5.83
N ALA A 158 8.59 -9.73 6.45
CA ALA A 158 9.52 -8.80 7.11
C ALA A 158 10.38 -9.51 8.17
N SER A 159 9.82 -10.51 8.86
CA SER A 159 10.52 -11.34 9.85
C SER A 159 11.68 -12.15 9.24
N ASP A 160 11.60 -12.53 7.96
CA ASP A 160 12.69 -13.27 7.31
C ASP A 160 13.92 -12.38 7.06
N LEU A 161 13.69 -11.08 6.94
CA LEU A 161 14.72 -10.04 6.90
C LEU A 161 15.14 -9.58 8.32
N GLY A 162 14.55 -10.12 9.39
CA GLY A 162 14.78 -9.68 10.76
C GLY A 162 14.25 -8.27 11.05
N LEU A 163 13.17 -7.88 10.36
CA LEU A 163 12.50 -6.59 10.50
C LEU A 163 11.16 -6.72 11.24
N ASN A 164 10.89 -5.75 12.09
CA ASN A 164 9.64 -5.54 12.82
C ASN A 164 9.06 -4.16 12.47
N PRO A 165 7.77 -3.89 12.75
CA PRO A 165 7.22 -2.54 12.68
C PRO A 165 8.08 -1.51 13.40
N GLY A 166 8.35 -0.39 12.74
CA GLY A 166 9.21 0.70 13.22
C GLY A 166 10.69 0.55 12.85
N ASP A 167 11.15 -0.64 12.46
CA ASP A 167 12.51 -0.80 11.95
C ASP A 167 12.69 -0.05 10.64
N THR A 168 13.88 0.51 10.44
CA THR A 168 14.22 1.28 9.25
C THR A 168 15.28 0.57 8.42
N ILE A 169 14.96 0.31 7.16
CA ILE A 169 15.93 0.02 6.12
C ILE A 169 16.59 1.34 5.75
N SER A 170 17.90 1.41 5.95
CA SER A 170 18.72 2.63 5.85
C SER A 170 19.28 2.87 4.44
N GLY A 171 19.00 1.97 3.50
CA GLY A 171 19.36 2.13 2.10
C GLY A 171 19.20 0.86 1.30
N PHE A 172 19.19 1.03 -0.01
CA PHE A 172 19.00 0.00 -1.01
C PHE A 172 20.06 0.09 -2.10
N VAL A 173 20.42 -1.07 -2.64
CA VAL A 173 21.11 -1.25 -3.92
C VAL A 173 20.35 -2.35 -4.66
N SER A 174 20.20 -2.23 -5.97
CA SER A 174 19.66 -3.27 -6.84
C SER A 174 20.68 -3.59 -7.93
N GLY A 175 20.60 -4.78 -8.51
CA GLY A 175 21.47 -5.15 -9.61
C GLY A 175 21.03 -6.43 -10.31
N VAL A 176 21.62 -6.63 -11.49
CA VAL A 176 21.51 -7.86 -12.28
C VAL A 176 22.89 -8.44 -12.46
N SER A 177 23.11 -9.66 -11.99
CA SER A 177 24.42 -10.32 -12.07
C SER A 177 24.34 -11.67 -12.73
N GLN A 178 25.48 -12.13 -13.25
CA GLN A 178 25.65 -13.44 -13.84
C GLN A 178 26.67 -14.25 -13.03
N THR A 179 26.26 -15.42 -12.59
CA THR A 179 27.15 -16.40 -11.97
C THR A 179 27.43 -17.55 -12.94
N ALA A 180 28.68 -18.02 -12.98
CA ALA A 180 29.06 -19.27 -13.62
C ALA A 180 30.03 -20.03 -12.71
N GLY A 181 29.74 -21.31 -12.42
CA GLY A 181 30.60 -22.13 -11.55
C GLY A 181 30.76 -21.60 -10.13
N GLY A 182 29.77 -20.85 -9.61
CA GLY A 182 29.83 -20.23 -8.28
C GLY A 182 30.62 -18.92 -8.22
N VAL A 183 31.08 -18.40 -9.35
CA VAL A 183 31.81 -17.13 -9.46
C VAL A 183 30.97 -16.11 -10.21
N ILE A 184 30.92 -14.87 -9.71
CA ILE A 184 30.30 -13.76 -10.42
C ILE A 184 31.16 -13.43 -11.64
N THR A 185 30.58 -13.64 -12.82
CA THR A 185 31.22 -13.41 -14.12
C THR A 185 30.78 -12.10 -14.78
N GLY A 186 29.69 -11.49 -14.31
CA GLY A 186 29.20 -10.22 -14.81
C GLY A 186 28.27 -9.52 -13.82
N LEU A 187 28.30 -8.19 -13.86
CA LEU A 187 27.28 -7.31 -13.30
C LEU A 187 26.70 -6.57 -14.50
N TYR A 188 25.55 -7.06 -15.00
CA TYR A 188 24.93 -6.53 -16.21
C TYR A 188 24.36 -5.15 -15.99
N ASP A 189 23.82 -4.90 -14.80
CA ASP A 189 23.33 -3.59 -14.42
C ASP A 189 23.25 -3.43 -12.89
N GLN A 190 23.18 -2.18 -12.43
CA GLN A 190 23.13 -1.81 -11.03
C GLN A 190 22.39 -0.48 -10.80
N MET A 191 21.65 -0.39 -9.69
CA MET A 191 21.06 0.85 -9.23
C MET A 191 21.37 1.08 -7.76
N PRO A 192 21.89 2.25 -7.36
CA PRO A 192 22.46 3.29 -8.23
C PRO A 192 23.76 2.83 -8.91
N ASP A 193 24.22 3.55 -9.94
CA ASP A 193 25.44 3.30 -10.74
C ASP A 193 26.77 3.33 -9.95
N SER A 194 26.68 3.52 -8.63
CA SER A 194 27.81 3.56 -7.70
C SER A 194 27.80 2.42 -6.68
N LEU A 195 26.81 1.53 -6.70
CA LEU A 195 26.53 0.53 -5.64
C LEU A 195 26.42 1.14 -4.23
N ALA A 196 26.22 2.46 -4.13
CA ALA A 196 26.03 3.13 -2.87
C ALA A 196 24.58 2.90 -2.41
N PHE A 197 24.42 2.39 -1.19
CA PHE A 197 23.10 2.26 -0.58
C PHE A 197 22.44 3.64 -0.44
N THR A 198 21.30 3.82 -1.09
CA THR A 198 20.54 5.07 -1.03
C THR A 198 19.05 4.81 -0.75
N GLY A 199 18.31 5.86 -0.45
CA GLY A 199 16.93 5.79 -0.03
C GLY A 199 16.75 5.23 1.39
N SER A 200 15.50 5.07 1.80
CA SER A 200 15.15 4.45 3.07
C SER A 200 13.69 4.00 3.07
N TYR A 201 13.37 3.09 3.99
CA TYR A 201 12.01 2.64 4.22
C TYR A 201 11.82 2.23 5.69
N THR A 202 10.79 2.74 6.34
CA THR A 202 10.38 2.30 7.66
C THR A 202 9.26 1.27 7.53
N VAL A 203 9.45 0.10 8.12
CA VAL A 203 8.46 -0.97 8.11
C VAL A 203 7.25 -0.52 8.93
N ASN A 204 6.08 -0.50 8.31
CA ASN A 204 4.85 -0.09 8.97
C ASN A 204 4.25 -1.23 9.77
N SER A 205 3.31 -0.93 10.68
CA SER A 205 2.41 -1.99 11.15
C SER A 205 1.53 -2.45 9.98
N ASN A 206 1.08 -3.71 10.02
CA ASN A 206 0.17 -4.24 8.99
C ASN A 206 -1.12 -3.39 8.86
N GLN A 207 -1.56 -2.78 9.96
CA GLN A 207 -2.82 -2.04 10.04
C GLN A 207 -2.83 -0.73 9.24
N VAL A 208 -1.66 -0.16 8.90
CA VAL A 208 -1.57 1.07 8.10
C VAL A 208 -2.25 0.91 6.74
N CYS A 209 -2.15 -0.27 6.14
CA CYS A 209 -2.71 -0.56 4.82
C CYS A 209 -4.02 -1.34 4.85
N ARG A 210 -4.60 -1.53 6.04
CA ARG A 210 -5.85 -2.27 6.17
C ARG A 210 -6.96 -1.57 5.37
N PRO A 211 -7.74 -2.29 4.55
CA PRO A 211 -8.88 -1.69 3.86
C PRO A 211 -9.81 -0.93 4.80
N ASN A 212 -10.39 0.18 4.33
CA ASN A 212 -11.42 0.91 5.07
C ASN A 212 -12.80 0.62 4.50
N ASN A 213 -13.71 0.15 5.35
CA ASN A 213 -15.09 -0.11 5.02
C ASN A 213 -15.96 1.03 5.52
N ALA A 214 -17.01 1.38 4.78
CA ALA A 214 -17.90 2.45 5.19
C ALA A 214 -18.64 2.09 6.51
N PRO A 215 -18.82 3.04 7.45
CA PRO A 215 -19.62 2.82 8.65
C PRO A 215 -21.10 2.65 8.33
N THR A 216 -21.87 2.08 9.26
CA THR A 216 -23.33 1.99 9.20
C THR A 216 -23.97 3.04 10.11
N ALA A 217 -24.73 3.95 9.52
CA ALA A 217 -25.54 4.92 10.26
C ALA A 217 -26.82 4.26 10.80
N VAL A 218 -27.19 4.56 12.04
CA VAL A 218 -28.48 4.16 12.64
C VAL A 218 -29.08 5.40 13.29
N LEU A 219 -30.32 5.75 12.94
CA LEU A 219 -31.01 6.93 13.46
C LEU A 219 -32.34 6.54 14.12
N THR A 220 -32.56 7.04 15.33
CA THR A 220 -33.85 6.99 16.02
C THR A 220 -34.27 8.40 16.43
N ALA A 221 -35.56 8.59 16.73
CA ALA A 221 -36.07 9.88 17.20
C ALA A 221 -37.23 9.72 18.18
N THR A 222 -37.38 10.66 19.10
CA THR A 222 -38.48 10.69 20.08
C THR A 222 -38.90 12.14 20.37
N PRO A 223 -40.20 12.48 20.27
CA PRO A 223 -41.27 11.70 19.64
C PRO A 223 -41.17 11.73 18.10
N THR A 224 -41.80 10.76 17.42
CA THR A 224 -41.91 10.74 15.95
C THR A 224 -43.17 11.42 15.42
N SER A 225 -44.08 11.85 16.30
CA SER A 225 -45.25 12.63 15.90
C SER A 225 -45.76 13.55 17.01
N GLY A 226 -46.49 14.61 16.63
CA GLY A 226 -47.02 15.58 17.58
C GLY A 226 -47.70 16.76 16.90
N THR A 227 -47.94 17.84 17.63
CA THR A 227 -48.45 19.11 17.08
C THR A 227 -47.35 20.15 17.03
N ALA A 228 -47.38 21.04 16.03
CA ALA A 228 -46.43 22.15 15.94
C ALA A 228 -46.62 23.17 17.11
N PRO A 229 -45.53 23.71 17.68
CA PRO A 229 -44.14 23.30 17.45
C PRO A 229 -43.82 21.96 18.12
N LEU A 230 -43.11 21.07 17.41
CA LEU A 230 -42.72 19.75 17.91
C LEU A 230 -41.20 19.70 18.12
N ALA A 231 -40.77 19.64 19.38
CA ALA A 231 -39.39 19.34 19.74
C ALA A 231 -39.15 17.83 19.66
N VAL A 232 -38.17 17.42 18.87
CA VAL A 232 -37.78 16.03 18.64
C VAL A 232 -36.32 15.83 19.02
N LYS A 233 -36.06 14.84 19.87
CA LYS A 233 -34.70 14.36 20.16
C LYS A 233 -34.34 13.27 19.17
N PHE A 234 -33.24 13.46 18.45
CA PHE A 234 -32.62 12.47 17.57
C PHE A 234 -31.47 11.76 18.30
N ASP A 235 -31.32 10.47 18.04
CA ASP A 235 -30.27 9.64 18.62
C ASP A 235 -29.67 8.71 17.56
N GLY A 236 -28.40 8.94 17.26
CA GLY A 236 -27.56 8.21 16.34
C GLY A 236 -26.63 7.19 16.98
N SER A 237 -26.74 6.94 18.30
CA SER A 237 -25.77 6.15 19.09
C SER A 237 -25.69 4.67 18.70
N GLY A 238 -26.67 4.15 17.95
CA GLY A 238 -26.61 2.81 17.37
C GLY A 238 -25.72 2.70 16.12
N SER A 239 -25.15 3.81 15.63
CA SER A 239 -24.24 3.80 14.49
C SER A 239 -22.93 3.13 14.86
N TYR A 240 -22.36 2.37 13.92
CA TYR A 240 -21.14 1.60 14.18
C TYR A 240 -20.28 1.49 12.92
N ASP A 241 -19.02 1.12 13.14
CA ASP A 241 -18.07 0.83 12.07
C ASP A 241 -17.77 -0.69 12.06
N PRO A 242 -17.83 -1.38 10.89
CA PRO A 242 -17.51 -2.81 10.82
C PRO A 242 -16.01 -3.11 11.05
N ASP A 243 -15.14 -2.11 10.95
CA ASP A 243 -13.70 -2.25 11.06
C ASP A 243 -13.23 -2.39 12.52
N THR A 244 -13.49 -3.56 13.11
CA THR A 244 -13.26 -3.87 14.54
C THR A 244 -11.87 -4.42 14.90
N ALA A 245 -11.02 -4.76 13.91
CA ALA A 245 -9.69 -5.29 14.19
C ALA A 245 -8.80 -4.22 14.87
N PRO A 246 -7.98 -4.56 15.88
CA PRO A 246 -7.17 -3.56 16.59
C PRO A 246 -6.13 -2.84 15.69
N PRO A 247 -6.04 -1.49 15.73
CA PRO A 247 -6.96 -0.57 16.41
C PRO A 247 -8.30 -0.47 15.66
N PRO A 248 -9.45 -0.57 16.36
CA PRO A 248 -10.75 -0.49 15.71
C PRO A 248 -11.03 0.93 15.22
N ASP A 249 -11.77 1.03 14.13
CA ASP A 249 -12.32 2.30 13.70
C ASP A 249 -13.51 2.72 14.55
N THR A 250 -13.74 4.03 14.62
CA THR A 250 -14.80 4.63 15.42
C THR A 250 -15.56 5.67 14.62
N ILE A 251 -16.80 5.94 15.00
CA ILE A 251 -17.56 7.05 14.41
C ILE A 251 -16.97 8.37 14.90
N ALA A 252 -16.40 9.15 13.98
CA ALA A 252 -15.78 10.44 14.27
C ALA A 252 -16.77 11.61 14.21
N SER A 253 -17.82 11.52 13.39
CA SER A 253 -18.85 12.58 13.33
C SER A 253 -20.21 12.10 12.85
N TYR A 254 -21.24 12.83 13.26
CA TYR A 254 -22.66 12.63 12.96
C TYR A 254 -23.17 13.87 12.25
N THR A 255 -23.70 13.71 11.03
CA THR A 255 -24.31 14.80 10.25
C THR A 255 -25.81 14.56 10.12
N PHE A 256 -26.59 15.40 10.79
CA PHE A 256 -28.05 15.33 10.81
C PHE A 256 -28.65 16.24 9.74
N ASN A 257 -29.61 15.70 8.99
CA ASN A 257 -30.50 16.42 8.09
C ASN A 257 -31.92 16.28 8.64
N PHE A 258 -32.58 17.37 9.00
CA PHE A 258 -33.92 17.31 9.60
C PHE A 258 -35.05 17.20 8.57
N GLY A 259 -34.76 17.35 7.27
CA GLY A 259 -35.76 17.21 6.20
C GLY A 259 -36.75 18.37 6.08
N ASP A 260 -36.55 19.47 6.83
CA ASP A 260 -37.39 20.67 6.83
C ASP A 260 -36.73 21.90 6.17
N ARG A 261 -35.61 21.69 5.47
CA ARG A 261 -34.74 22.71 4.86
C ARG A 261 -33.92 23.55 5.84
N SER A 262 -33.89 23.20 7.12
CA SER A 262 -32.86 23.72 8.02
C SER A 262 -31.46 23.26 7.57
N PRO A 263 -30.39 24.01 7.93
CA PRO A 263 -29.03 23.60 7.62
C PRO A 263 -28.69 22.24 8.21
N LEU A 264 -27.80 21.50 7.53
CA LEU A 264 -27.20 20.28 8.08
C LEU A 264 -26.41 20.63 9.35
N VAL A 265 -26.49 19.75 10.36
CA VAL A 265 -25.71 19.91 11.60
C VAL A 265 -24.74 18.75 11.74
N THR A 266 -23.44 19.05 11.72
CA THR A 266 -22.37 18.08 11.97
C THR A 266 -21.79 18.26 13.37
N GLN A 267 -21.70 17.18 14.14
CA GLN A 267 -21.16 17.18 15.50
C GLN A 267 -20.48 15.85 15.84
N SER A 268 -19.69 15.82 16.91
CA SER A 268 -19.01 14.60 17.39
C SER A 268 -19.91 13.73 18.28
N THR A 269 -21.01 14.27 18.81
CA THR A 269 -21.91 13.55 19.70
C THR A 269 -23.09 12.93 18.93
N PRO A 270 -23.62 11.77 19.36
CA PRO A 270 -24.66 11.06 18.63
C PRO A 270 -26.07 11.62 18.84
N THR A 271 -26.28 12.62 19.71
CA THR A 271 -27.64 13.09 20.05
C THR A 271 -27.81 14.59 19.81
N ILE A 272 -28.97 14.97 19.26
CA ILE A 272 -29.33 16.37 18.99
C ILE A 272 -30.83 16.57 19.15
N SER A 273 -31.26 17.78 19.52
CA SER A 273 -32.68 18.16 19.52
C SER A 273 -32.95 19.16 18.40
N HIS A 274 -34.09 19.01 17.72
CA HIS A 274 -34.56 19.92 16.68
C HIS A 274 -36.05 20.20 16.84
N THR A 275 -36.49 21.42 16.54
CA THR A 275 -37.89 21.82 16.69
C THR A 275 -38.53 22.12 15.33
N TYR A 276 -39.51 21.32 14.96
CA TYR A 276 -40.30 21.54 13.76
C TYR A 276 -41.42 22.55 14.05
N SER A 277 -41.32 23.73 13.44
CA SER A 277 -42.23 24.85 13.70
C SER A 277 -43.52 24.82 12.87
N ALA A 278 -43.54 24.07 11.76
CA ALA A 278 -44.69 23.95 10.86
C ALA A 278 -45.22 22.52 10.83
N SER A 279 -46.49 22.36 10.46
CA SER A 279 -47.05 21.05 10.17
C SER A 279 -46.47 20.49 8.88
N GLY A 280 -46.17 19.20 8.85
CA GLY A 280 -45.56 18.54 7.71
C GLY A 280 -45.14 17.11 8.02
N ILE A 281 -44.71 16.39 6.99
CA ILE A 281 -44.03 15.10 7.10
C ILE A 281 -42.58 15.35 6.74
N TYR A 282 -41.68 15.09 7.68
CA TYR A 282 -40.25 15.35 7.53
C TYR A 282 -39.47 14.04 7.54
N ALA A 283 -38.62 13.86 6.54
CA ALA A 283 -37.70 12.72 6.42
C ALA A 283 -36.34 13.11 7.01
N ALA A 284 -36.17 12.90 8.32
CA ALA A 284 -34.92 13.18 8.98
C ALA A 284 -33.90 12.07 8.69
N GLN A 285 -32.67 12.43 8.35
CA GLN A 285 -31.60 11.51 7.95
C GLN A 285 -30.33 11.74 8.75
N LEU A 286 -29.53 10.68 8.89
CA LEU A 286 -28.20 10.71 9.50
C LEU A 286 -27.17 10.17 8.50
N THR A 287 -26.06 10.89 8.37
CA THR A 287 -24.84 10.38 7.76
C THR A 287 -23.75 10.40 8.82
N VAL A 288 -23.07 9.26 9.03
CA VAL A 288 -21.92 9.20 9.92
C VAL A 288 -20.62 9.12 9.13
N LYS A 289 -19.52 9.58 9.72
CA LYS A 289 -18.18 9.48 9.17
C LYS A 289 -17.27 8.79 10.18
N ASP A 290 -16.48 7.83 9.73
CA ASP A 290 -15.52 7.11 10.56
C ASP A 290 -14.26 7.93 10.87
N SER A 291 -13.36 7.36 11.68
CA SER A 291 -12.06 7.91 12.05
C SER A 291 -11.05 7.99 10.91
N ARG A 292 -11.25 7.23 9.82
CA ARG A 292 -10.35 7.15 8.65
C ARG A 292 -10.85 7.90 7.42
N GLY A 293 -11.99 8.57 7.50
CA GLY A 293 -12.51 9.44 6.46
C GLY A 293 -13.77 8.96 5.73
N LEU A 294 -14.16 7.69 5.79
CA LEU A 294 -15.29 7.20 5.01
C LEU A 294 -16.62 7.56 5.65
N ARG A 295 -17.62 7.77 4.79
CA ARG A 295 -18.98 8.09 5.18
C ARG A 295 -19.88 6.88 5.00
N SER A 296 -20.91 6.79 5.84
CA SER A 296 -21.95 5.79 5.69
C SER A 296 -22.65 5.94 4.34
N THR A 297 -22.88 4.81 3.67
CA THR A 297 -23.58 4.74 2.37
C THR A 297 -25.01 4.26 2.50
N ASN A 298 -25.41 3.75 3.67
CA ASN A 298 -26.78 3.31 3.94
C ASN A 298 -27.74 4.49 4.18
N THR A 299 -29.03 4.27 3.93
CA THR A 299 -30.08 5.24 4.20
C THR A 299 -30.58 5.13 5.65
N ALA A 300 -29.97 5.88 6.58
CA ALA A 300 -30.45 5.99 7.96
C ALA A 300 -31.47 7.13 8.06
N GLN A 301 -32.76 6.80 8.09
CA GLN A 301 -33.86 7.77 8.05
C GLN A 301 -34.93 7.44 9.10
N VAL A 302 -35.55 8.48 9.66
CA VAL A 302 -36.79 8.37 10.43
C VAL A 302 -37.79 9.43 9.96
N VAL A 303 -39.08 9.06 9.92
CA VAL A 303 -40.16 9.97 9.50
C VAL A 303 -40.76 10.66 10.73
N ILE A 304 -40.84 11.99 10.69
CA ILE A 304 -41.46 12.83 11.72
C ILE A 304 -42.77 13.41 11.17
N THR A 305 -43.87 13.20 11.88
CA THR A 305 -45.20 13.70 11.49
C THR A 305 -45.66 14.82 12.42
N VAL A 306 -45.68 16.05 11.92
CA VAL A 306 -46.07 17.24 12.68
C VAL A 306 -47.45 17.72 12.23
N ARG A 307 -48.40 17.77 13.15
CA ARG A 307 -49.79 18.18 12.91
C ARG A 307 -49.99 19.66 13.22
N GLY A 308 -50.94 20.30 12.54
CA GLY A 308 -51.36 21.67 12.85
C GLY A 308 -52.01 21.76 14.23
N LYS A 309 -51.97 22.94 14.85
CA LYS A 309 -52.66 23.18 16.12
C LYS A 309 -54.18 23.07 15.89
N PRO A 310 -54.94 22.42 16.77
CA PRO A 310 -56.40 22.45 16.69
C PRO A 310 -56.90 23.90 16.69
N PRO A 311 -57.95 24.24 15.93
CA PRO A 311 -58.55 25.57 16.00
C PRO A 311 -59.00 25.86 17.44
N LYS A 312 -58.68 27.05 17.96
CA LYS A 312 -59.20 27.50 19.26
C LYS A 312 -60.73 27.55 19.15
N LYS A 313 -61.46 26.79 19.97
CA LYS A 313 -62.90 26.98 20.13
C LYS A 313 -63.10 28.42 20.65
N LYS A 314 -63.82 29.24 19.89
CA LYS A 314 -64.27 30.57 20.31
C LYS A 314 -65.45 30.44 21.26
#